data_AF-D3ANR5-F1
#
_entry.id   AF-D3ANR5-F1
#
_cell.length_a   1.000
_cell.length_b   1.000
_cell.length_c   1.000
_cell.angle_alpha   90.00
_cell.angle_beta   90.00
_cell.angle_gamma   90.00
#
_symmetry.space_group_name_H-M   'P 1'
#
loop_
_entity.id
_entity.type
_entity.pdbx_description
1 polymer ?
#
loop_
_entity_poly.entity_id
_entity_poly.type
_entity_poly.pdbx_seq_one_letter_code
_entity_poly.pdbx_strand_id
1 'polypeptide(L)'
;MNTERKKVLIEHIKNRRNITPPMASMERMLENAGVKLFAPSCFNRIVDADLIDNEHVILDYLPESDDIEMDSEGLESCSGILEGFIEPERLREIINGFKVVEDGAVLDNNLLYSLRKWGKKELRRVRKEALEKLDKDESDMAELISYELKARNIISHFRPVMDRLCVMKMVITGLDIPFYSLPGILKYSWNILKDSDPLSIALSPGKYRKAFKKFCEAHRRAIKHDKLCGDELAKYAFLGVKAMGKEYFKKRPKSRVKSCERIEAVYRECSQIMAALGKLTPEELVQMFPIKKEYDGERWGVKDYFYVREAIERLEPDKPIGTEMDAADLLWEYVNDDLTFFFFNWMDAIDDLHLHCFESSPHNEFYKERKDRKQYKIKMEVNTDE
;
A
#
# COMPACT_ATOMS: atom_id res chain seq x y z
N MET A 1 17.42 6.13 21.58
CA MET A 1 16.59 4.93 21.30
C MET A 1 16.90 3.83 22.34
N ASN A 2 15.96 2.92 22.67
CA ASN A 2 16.26 1.80 23.60
C ASN A 2 17.18 0.76 22.92
N THR A 3 18.10 0.17 23.68
CA THR A 3 19.11 -0.81 23.23
C THR A 3 18.49 -2.02 22.54
N GLU A 4 17.36 -2.53 23.01
CA GLU A 4 16.68 -3.68 22.39
C GLU A 4 16.08 -3.34 21.03
N ARG A 5 15.32 -2.24 20.95
CA ARG A 5 14.77 -1.72 19.68
C ARG A 5 15.88 -1.47 18.64
N LYS A 6 17.01 -0.91 19.07
CA LYS A 6 18.18 -0.71 18.20
C LYS A 6 18.73 -2.03 17.66
N LYS A 7 18.86 -3.06 18.49
CA LYS A 7 19.34 -4.38 18.05
C LYS A 7 18.43 -4.99 16.98
N VAL A 8 17.12 -4.92 17.20
CA VAL A 8 16.10 -5.38 16.23
C VAL A 8 16.27 -4.63 14.90
N LEU A 9 16.32 -3.30 14.92
CA LEU A 9 16.51 -2.50 13.70
C LEU A 9 17.80 -2.85 12.96
N ILE A 10 18.93 -3.02 13.66
CA ILE A 10 20.21 -3.41 13.05
C ILE A 10 20.11 -4.79 12.39
N GLU A 11 19.42 -5.74 13.01
CA GLU A 11 19.19 -7.07 12.42
C GLU A 11 18.38 -6.98 11.13
N HIS A 12 17.27 -6.24 11.15
CA HIS A 12 16.42 -6.04 9.97
C HIS A 12 17.12 -5.25 8.85
N ILE A 13 18.02 -4.32 9.18
CA ILE A 13 18.92 -3.66 8.20
C ILE A 13 19.85 -4.69 7.55
N LYS A 14 20.53 -5.52 8.35
CA LYS A 14 21.46 -6.55 7.84
C LYS A 14 20.76 -7.56 6.95
N ASN A 15 19.55 -7.97 7.32
CA ASN A 15 18.78 -9.00 6.63
C ASN A 15 17.96 -8.45 5.45
N ARG A 16 17.89 -7.12 5.29
CA ARG A 16 17.06 -6.45 4.26
C ARG A 16 15.59 -6.81 4.34
N ARG A 17 15.04 -6.94 5.55
CA ARG A 17 13.63 -7.28 5.80
C ARG A 17 12.94 -6.20 6.61
N ASN A 18 11.64 -6.06 6.44
CA ASN A 18 10.82 -5.26 7.34
C ASN A 18 10.58 -6.02 8.64
N ILE A 19 10.17 -5.31 9.68
CA ILE A 19 9.67 -5.87 10.92
C ILE A 19 8.24 -6.28 10.67
N THR A 20 7.92 -7.56 10.88
CA THR A 20 6.54 -8.04 10.81
C THR A 20 5.81 -7.58 12.09
N PRO A 21 4.67 -6.89 11.98
CA PRO A 21 3.86 -6.55 13.14
C PRO A 21 3.46 -7.82 13.90
N PRO A 22 3.34 -7.76 15.24
CA PRO A 22 2.97 -8.93 16.01
C PRO A 22 1.50 -9.28 15.80
N MET A 23 1.22 -10.58 15.65
CA MET A 23 -0.13 -11.13 15.61
C MET A 23 -0.53 -11.67 16.99
N ALA A 24 -1.80 -11.55 17.32
CA ALA A 24 -2.41 -12.10 18.52
C ALA A 24 -2.83 -13.55 18.28
N SER A 25 -2.29 -14.48 19.06
CA SER A 25 -2.76 -15.87 19.09
C SER A 25 -4.07 -15.97 19.87
N MET A 26 -5.11 -16.51 19.23
CA MET A 26 -6.43 -16.74 19.82
C MET A 26 -6.33 -17.65 21.05
N GLU A 27 -5.59 -18.75 20.96
CA GLU A 27 -5.41 -19.67 22.08
C GLU A 27 -4.76 -18.99 23.28
N ARG A 28 -3.69 -18.22 23.06
CA ARG A 28 -2.99 -17.49 24.13
C ARG A 28 -3.88 -16.43 24.78
N MET A 29 -4.72 -15.76 23.99
CA MET A 29 -5.70 -14.81 24.52
C MET A 29 -6.70 -15.49 25.45
N LEU A 30 -7.26 -16.63 25.03
CA LEU A 30 -8.22 -17.39 25.84
C LEU A 30 -7.56 -18.03 27.07
N GLU A 31 -6.32 -18.48 26.95
CA GLU A 31 -5.53 -18.98 28.09
C GLU A 31 -5.29 -17.89 29.13
N ASN A 32 -4.88 -16.69 28.70
CA ASN A 32 -4.72 -15.53 29.59
C ASN A 32 -6.06 -15.10 30.22
N ALA A 33 -7.18 -15.33 29.54
CA ALA A 33 -8.52 -15.10 30.06
C ALA A 33 -9.05 -16.22 30.97
N GLY A 34 -8.31 -17.33 31.14
CA GLY A 34 -8.72 -18.46 31.97
C GLY A 34 -9.76 -19.38 31.33
N VAL A 35 -10.00 -19.23 30.01
CA VAL A 35 -11.06 -19.89 29.25
C VAL A 35 -10.51 -20.76 28.10
N LYS A 36 -9.28 -21.26 28.23
CA LYS A 36 -8.59 -22.10 27.23
C LYS A 36 -9.43 -23.28 26.73
N LEU A 37 -10.24 -23.89 27.60
CA LEU A 37 -11.13 -25.00 27.25
C LEU A 37 -12.14 -24.66 26.14
N PHE A 38 -12.43 -23.38 25.94
CA PHE A 38 -13.36 -22.91 24.91
C PHE A 38 -12.68 -22.58 23.57
N ALA A 39 -11.36 -22.74 23.45
CA ALA A 39 -10.62 -22.45 22.21
C ALA A 39 -11.19 -23.17 20.97
N PRO A 40 -11.50 -24.49 21.01
CA PRO A 40 -12.11 -25.16 19.85
C PRO A 40 -13.49 -24.61 19.49
N SER A 41 -14.27 -24.19 20.49
CA SER A 41 -15.58 -23.58 20.25
C SER A 41 -15.47 -22.18 19.66
N CYS A 42 -14.46 -21.42 20.05
CA CYS A 42 -14.17 -20.09 19.49
C CYS A 42 -13.69 -20.23 18.04
N PHE A 43 -12.75 -21.14 17.79
CA PHE A 43 -12.24 -21.48 16.46
C PHE A 43 -13.37 -21.79 15.48
N ASN A 44 -14.24 -22.76 15.82
CA ASN A 44 -15.35 -23.16 14.96
C ASN A 44 -16.30 -22.00 14.66
N ARG A 45 -16.58 -21.12 15.62
CA ARG A 45 -17.44 -19.94 15.38
C ARG A 45 -16.81 -18.93 14.42
N ILE A 46 -15.50 -18.73 14.49
CA ILE A 46 -14.78 -17.83 13.57
C ILE A 46 -14.78 -18.41 12.15
N VAL A 47 -14.56 -19.72 12.03
CA VAL A 47 -14.64 -20.45 10.75
C VAL A 47 -16.06 -20.40 10.18
N ASP A 48 -17.08 -20.70 10.99
CA ASP A 48 -18.49 -20.70 10.60
C ASP A 48 -18.98 -19.30 10.16
N ALA A 49 -18.39 -18.25 10.72
CA ALA A 49 -18.67 -16.87 10.38
C ALA A 49 -17.93 -16.37 9.11
N ASP A 50 -17.13 -17.22 8.47
CA ASP A 50 -16.32 -16.89 7.27
C ASP A 50 -15.43 -15.65 7.47
N LEU A 51 -14.86 -15.52 8.68
CA LEU A 51 -14.03 -14.37 9.06
C LEU A 51 -12.54 -14.53 8.75
N ILE A 52 -12.12 -15.71 8.27
CA ILE A 52 -10.73 -15.99 7.91
C ILE A 52 -10.43 -15.39 6.54
N ASP A 53 -9.75 -14.25 6.53
CA ASP A 53 -9.42 -13.51 5.30
C ASP A 53 -7.97 -13.73 4.81
N ASN A 54 -7.13 -14.41 5.61
CA ASN A 54 -5.70 -14.58 5.37
C ASN A 54 -4.92 -13.25 5.24
N GLU A 55 -5.47 -12.16 5.77
CA GLU A 55 -4.84 -10.84 5.81
C GLU A 55 -4.75 -10.37 7.27
N HIS A 56 -5.90 -10.23 7.92
CA HIS A 56 -6.05 -9.79 9.30
C HIS A 56 -6.35 -10.95 10.26
N VAL A 57 -6.95 -12.03 9.74
CA VAL A 57 -7.25 -13.27 10.45
C VAL A 57 -6.65 -14.43 9.66
N ILE A 58 -5.60 -15.03 10.23
CA ILE A 58 -4.76 -16.03 9.57
C ILE A 58 -4.83 -17.33 10.36
N LEU A 59 -5.03 -18.44 9.65
CA LEU A 59 -4.87 -19.77 10.23
C LEU A 59 -3.39 -20.07 10.41
N ASP A 60 -2.99 -20.51 11.59
CA ASP A 60 -1.67 -21.09 11.75
C ASP A 60 -1.66 -22.45 11.02
N TYR A 61 -0.76 -22.59 10.04
CA TYR A 61 -0.68 -23.78 9.19
C TYR A 61 0.25 -24.86 9.76
N LEU A 62 0.68 -24.72 11.02
CA LEU A 62 1.50 -25.74 11.64
C LEU A 62 0.67 -27.03 11.87
N PRO A 63 1.23 -28.23 11.60
CA PRO A 63 0.47 -29.49 11.57
C PRO A 63 -0.21 -29.92 12.89
N GLU A 64 -0.04 -29.15 13.96
CA GLU A 64 -0.51 -29.46 15.32
C GLU A 64 -1.14 -28.24 16.03
N SER A 65 -1.35 -27.10 15.33
CA SER A 65 -2.03 -25.94 15.90
C SER A 65 -3.34 -25.67 15.17
N ASP A 66 -4.45 -25.66 15.93
CA ASP A 66 -5.74 -25.11 15.51
C ASP A 66 -5.83 -23.63 15.97
N ASP A 67 -4.73 -22.89 15.82
CA ASP A 67 -4.66 -21.51 16.29
C ASP A 67 -4.99 -20.52 15.17
N ILE A 68 -5.57 -19.40 15.58
CA ILE A 68 -5.89 -18.27 14.71
C ILE A 68 -5.05 -17.09 15.17
N GLU A 69 -4.23 -16.59 14.27
CA GLU A 69 -3.45 -15.38 14.46
C GLU A 69 -4.22 -14.17 13.91
N MET A 70 -4.36 -13.12 14.73
CA MET A 70 -5.12 -11.92 14.38
C MET A 70 -4.31 -10.65 14.61
N ASP A 71 -4.34 -9.72 13.67
CA ASP A 71 -3.89 -8.35 13.93
C ASP A 71 -5.01 -7.54 14.60
N SER A 72 -4.79 -6.24 14.83
CA SER A 72 -5.78 -5.38 15.47
C SER A 72 -7.09 -5.25 14.68
N GLU A 73 -7.04 -5.31 13.34
CA GLU A 73 -8.23 -5.24 12.48
C GLU A 73 -8.96 -6.60 12.45
N GLY A 74 -8.22 -7.69 12.53
CA GLY A 74 -8.76 -9.05 12.69
C GLY A 74 -9.45 -9.24 14.03
N LEU A 75 -8.86 -8.71 15.11
CA LEU A 75 -9.46 -8.70 16.44
C LEU A 75 -10.74 -7.85 16.49
N GLU A 76 -10.79 -6.71 15.79
CA GLU A 76 -12.01 -5.92 15.66
C GLU A 76 -13.09 -6.68 14.88
N SER A 77 -12.71 -7.33 13.79
CA SER A 77 -13.63 -8.14 12.97
C SER A 77 -14.19 -9.33 13.75
N CYS A 78 -13.37 -9.95 14.59
CA CYS A 78 -13.76 -11.08 15.44
C CYS A 78 -14.37 -10.67 16.80
N SER A 79 -14.45 -9.37 17.11
CA SER A 79 -14.85 -8.85 18.43
C SER A 79 -16.20 -9.42 18.89
N GLY A 80 -17.22 -9.46 18.01
CA GLY A 80 -18.54 -9.99 18.37
C GLY A 80 -18.53 -11.46 18.79
N ILE A 81 -17.57 -12.27 18.34
CA ILE A 81 -17.40 -13.67 18.77
C ILE A 81 -16.57 -13.72 20.06
N LEU A 82 -15.47 -12.95 20.10
CA LEU A 82 -14.53 -12.92 21.23
C LEU A 82 -15.17 -12.39 22.52
N GLU A 83 -16.09 -11.43 22.42
CA GLU A 83 -16.88 -10.91 23.55
C GLU A 83 -17.75 -11.97 24.23
N GLY A 84 -18.06 -13.07 23.53
CA GLY A 84 -18.75 -14.22 24.12
C GLY A 84 -17.88 -15.06 25.06
N PHE A 85 -16.56 -14.88 25.04
CA PHE A 85 -15.59 -15.65 25.82
C PHE A 85 -14.71 -14.78 26.73
N ILE A 86 -14.45 -13.53 26.33
CA ILE A 86 -13.61 -12.55 27.02
C ILE A 86 -14.47 -11.35 27.39
N GLU A 87 -14.28 -10.81 28.60
CA GLU A 87 -14.98 -9.60 29.04
C GLU A 87 -14.76 -8.42 28.05
N PRO A 88 -15.82 -7.71 27.60
CA PRO A 88 -15.72 -6.68 26.57
C PRO A 88 -14.73 -5.55 26.88
N GLU A 89 -14.64 -5.12 28.15
CA GLU A 89 -13.69 -4.13 28.62
C GLU A 89 -12.25 -4.60 28.43
N ARG A 90 -11.98 -5.84 28.84
CA ARG A 90 -10.66 -6.46 28.71
C ARG A 90 -10.27 -6.70 27.26
N LEU A 91 -11.21 -7.11 26.40
CA LEU A 91 -10.96 -7.26 24.98
C LEU A 91 -10.63 -5.92 24.32
N ARG A 92 -11.33 -4.84 24.67
CA ARG A 92 -11.03 -3.48 24.20
C ARG A 92 -9.62 -3.03 24.61
N GLU A 93 -9.19 -3.33 25.84
CA GLU A 93 -7.82 -3.04 26.29
C GLU A 93 -6.78 -3.81 25.47
N ILE A 94 -7.02 -5.10 25.19
CA ILE A 94 -6.14 -5.92 24.36
C ILE A 94 -6.03 -5.34 22.95
N ILE A 95 -7.16 -5.05 22.30
CA ILE A 95 -7.19 -4.46 20.94
C ILE A 95 -6.41 -3.14 20.91
N ASN A 96 -6.65 -2.26 21.88
CA ASN A 96 -5.93 -0.99 21.96
C ASN A 96 -4.42 -1.18 22.20
N GLY A 97 -4.04 -2.15 23.02
CA GLY A 97 -2.65 -2.53 23.24
C GLY A 97 -1.97 -2.99 21.94
N PHE A 98 -2.61 -3.88 21.18
CA PHE A 98 -2.09 -4.36 19.90
C PHE A 98 -1.91 -3.23 18.89
N LYS A 99 -2.89 -2.32 18.76
CA LYS A 99 -2.78 -1.13 17.89
C LYS A 99 -1.54 -0.30 18.18
N VAL A 100 -1.23 -0.07 19.46
CA VAL A 100 -0.04 0.71 19.87
C VAL A 100 1.26 0.00 19.46
N VAL A 101 1.30 -1.32 19.60
CA VAL A 101 2.50 -2.11 19.24
C VAL A 101 2.65 -2.18 17.71
N GLU A 102 1.57 -2.37 16.96
CA GLU A 102 1.55 -2.32 15.50
C GLU A 102 2.00 -0.95 14.97
N ASP A 103 1.45 0.14 15.50
CA ASP A 103 1.87 1.51 15.16
C ASP A 103 3.38 1.69 15.40
N GLY A 104 3.91 1.11 16.49
CA GLY A 104 5.35 1.08 16.78
C GLY A 104 6.17 0.34 15.71
N ALA A 105 5.70 -0.83 15.26
CA ALA A 105 6.33 -1.57 14.17
C ALA A 105 6.28 -0.82 12.84
N VAL A 106 5.17 -0.12 12.55
CA VAL A 106 5.04 0.75 11.36
C VAL A 106 6.04 1.91 11.41
N LEU A 107 6.21 2.57 12.55
CA LEU A 107 7.21 3.63 12.71
C LEU A 107 8.63 3.13 12.46
N ASP A 108 8.97 1.96 12.99
CA ASP A 108 10.26 1.33 12.75
C ASP A 108 10.47 0.96 11.27
N ASN A 109 9.43 0.45 10.61
CA ASN A 109 9.47 0.20 9.18
C ASN A 109 9.60 1.48 8.34
N ASN A 110 8.97 2.58 8.73
CA ASN A 110 9.12 3.88 8.06
C ASN A 110 10.56 4.42 8.18
N LEU A 111 11.22 4.18 9.32
CA LEU A 111 12.65 4.48 9.49
C LEU A 111 13.50 3.61 8.56
N LEU A 112 13.27 2.30 8.53
CA LEU A 112 13.98 1.38 7.63
C LEU A 112 13.79 1.75 6.16
N TYR A 113 12.55 2.09 5.78
CA TYR A 113 12.18 2.56 4.46
C TYR A 113 13.00 3.80 4.07
N SER A 114 13.02 4.83 4.93
CA SER A 114 13.76 6.07 4.69
C SER A 114 15.27 5.81 4.50
N LEU A 115 15.85 5.00 5.40
CA LEU A 115 17.26 4.61 5.33
C LEU A 115 17.62 3.87 4.03
N ARG A 116 16.70 3.08 3.49
CA ARG A 116 16.89 2.33 2.23
C ARG A 116 16.70 3.21 1.00
N LYS A 117 15.80 4.19 1.04
CA LYS A 117 15.50 5.08 -0.09
C LYS A 117 16.59 6.14 -0.31
N TRP A 118 17.18 6.68 0.76
CA TRP A 118 18.21 7.72 0.64
C TRP A 118 19.44 7.30 -0.17
N GLY A 119 20.01 8.24 -0.92
CA GLY A 119 21.23 8.03 -1.69
C GLY A 119 22.46 7.81 -0.79
N LYS A 120 23.50 7.12 -1.30
CA LYS A 120 24.76 6.92 -0.54
C LYS A 120 25.41 8.25 -0.12
N LYS A 121 25.28 9.30 -0.92
CA LYS A 121 25.81 10.64 -0.62
C LYS A 121 25.06 11.30 0.54
N GLU A 122 23.74 11.23 0.50
CA GLU A 122 22.85 11.80 1.52
C GLU A 122 23.05 11.09 2.87
N LEU A 123 23.10 9.75 2.88
CA LEU A 123 23.40 8.98 4.07
C LEU A 123 24.73 9.38 4.72
N ARG A 124 25.77 9.60 3.92
CA ARG A 124 27.08 10.05 4.44
C ARG A 124 27.01 11.46 5.02
N ARG A 125 26.23 12.36 4.42
CA ARG A 125 26.01 13.72 4.93
C ARG A 125 25.29 13.68 6.26
N VAL A 126 24.13 13.02 6.33
CA VAL A 126 23.32 12.89 7.55
C VAL A 126 24.12 12.21 8.66
N ARG A 127 24.91 11.17 8.35
CA ARG A 127 25.80 10.54 9.35
C ARG A 127 26.83 11.52 9.91
N LYS A 128 27.41 12.37 9.07
CA LYS A 128 28.41 13.35 9.51
C LYS A 128 27.77 14.37 10.45
N GLU A 129 26.63 14.92 10.06
CA GLU A 129 25.85 15.87 10.87
C GLU A 129 25.44 15.25 12.23
N ALA A 130 24.99 13.99 12.23
CA ALA A 130 24.58 13.28 13.44
C ALA A 130 25.76 12.97 14.39
N LEU A 131 26.99 12.84 13.86
CA LEU A 131 28.19 12.66 14.68
C LEU A 131 28.72 13.97 15.27
N GLU A 132 28.44 15.11 14.62
CA GLU A 132 28.89 16.45 15.06
C GLU A 132 28.10 16.97 16.26
N LYS A 133 26.83 16.59 16.40
CA LYS A 133 25.91 17.14 17.40
C LYS A 133 25.90 16.45 18.77
N LEU A 134 26.72 15.41 18.97
CA LEU A 134 27.01 14.76 20.27
C LEU A 134 25.79 14.34 21.13
N ASP A 135 24.57 14.28 20.57
CA ASP A 135 23.40 13.79 21.28
C ASP A 135 23.22 12.27 21.13
N LYS A 136 22.66 11.62 22.14
CA LYS A 136 22.54 10.15 22.21
C LYS A 136 21.66 9.59 21.09
N ASP A 137 20.55 10.25 20.79
CA ASP A 137 19.64 9.81 19.73
C ASP A 137 20.24 10.00 18.33
N GLU A 138 21.02 11.06 18.13
CA GLU A 138 21.73 11.29 16.88
C GLU A 138 22.90 10.29 16.71
N SER A 139 23.56 9.91 17.81
CA SER A 139 24.57 8.83 17.83
C SER A 139 23.99 7.48 17.40
N ASP A 140 22.81 7.12 17.92
CA ASP A 140 22.09 5.90 17.54
C ASP A 140 21.73 5.90 16.04
N MET A 141 21.31 7.04 15.49
CA MET A 141 21.02 7.19 14.05
C MET A 141 22.27 7.06 13.18
N ALA A 142 23.40 7.64 13.60
CA ALA A 142 24.68 7.50 12.90
C ALA A 142 25.15 6.04 12.85
N GLU A 143 24.86 5.26 13.90
CA GLU A 143 25.12 3.83 13.95
C GLU A 143 24.25 3.06 12.95
N LEU A 144 22.92 3.29 12.93
CA LEU A 144 22.01 2.67 11.97
C LEU A 144 22.42 2.95 10.52
N ILE A 145 22.77 4.21 10.19
CA ILE A 145 23.24 4.59 8.85
C ILE A 145 24.53 3.85 8.49
N SER A 146 25.42 3.65 9.46
CA SER A 146 26.67 2.90 9.23
C SER A 146 26.41 1.43 8.89
N TYR A 147 25.42 0.80 9.54
CA TYR A 147 25.00 -0.56 9.19
C TYR A 147 24.31 -0.61 7.83
N GLU A 148 23.48 0.36 7.48
CA GLU A 148 22.83 0.43 6.17
C GLU A 148 23.86 0.61 5.04
N LEU A 149 24.86 1.49 5.21
CA LEU A 149 25.96 1.63 4.26
C LEU A 149 26.78 0.34 4.09
N LYS A 150 26.98 -0.43 5.17
CA LYS A 150 27.63 -1.76 5.12
C LYS A 150 26.74 -2.78 4.40
N ALA A 151 25.43 -2.79 4.66
CA ALA A 151 24.45 -3.67 4.00
C ALA A 151 24.21 -3.32 2.51
N ARG A 152 24.68 -2.16 2.05
CA ARG A 152 24.72 -1.79 0.63
C ARG A 152 25.97 -2.27 -0.10
N ASN A 153 26.99 -2.79 0.59
CA ASN A 153 28.19 -3.32 -0.05
C ASN A 153 27.98 -4.79 -0.48
N ILE A 154 28.45 -5.09 -1.69
CA ILE A 154 28.18 -6.30 -2.52
C ILE A 154 28.31 -7.64 -1.76
N ILE A 155 29.18 -7.72 -0.75
CA ILE A 155 29.41 -8.94 0.04
C ILE A 155 28.18 -9.31 0.91
N SER A 156 27.39 -8.32 1.34
CA SER A 156 26.14 -8.56 2.10
C SER A 156 24.99 -9.07 1.23
N HIS A 157 25.07 -8.95 -0.10
CA HIS A 157 24.06 -9.44 -1.04
C HIS A 157 24.02 -10.98 -1.11
N PHE A 158 25.13 -11.64 -0.78
CA PHE A 158 25.22 -13.11 -0.75
C PHE A 158 24.66 -13.71 0.54
N ARG A 159 24.55 -12.96 1.63
CA ARG A 159 24.14 -13.49 2.94
C ARG A 159 22.69 -14.00 2.98
N PRO A 160 21.68 -13.25 2.46
CA PRO A 160 20.31 -13.77 2.35
C PRO A 160 20.20 -14.96 1.41
N VAL A 161 21.05 -15.04 0.38
CA VAL A 161 21.09 -16.17 -0.56
C VAL A 161 21.64 -17.41 0.14
N MET A 162 22.69 -17.26 0.95
CA MET A 162 23.26 -18.35 1.75
C MET A 162 22.29 -18.85 2.83
N ASP A 163 21.61 -17.96 3.56
CA ASP A 163 20.61 -18.36 4.56
C ASP A 163 19.42 -19.08 3.90
N ARG A 164 18.99 -18.65 2.70
CA ARG A 164 17.96 -19.35 1.91
C ARG A 164 18.41 -20.73 1.45
N LEU A 165 19.65 -20.88 1.00
CA LEU A 165 20.21 -22.19 0.63
C LEU A 165 20.28 -23.11 1.85
N CYS A 166 20.58 -22.59 3.04
CA CYS A 166 20.58 -23.35 4.29
C CYS A 166 19.17 -23.82 4.69
N VAL A 167 18.16 -22.94 4.64
CA VAL A 167 16.76 -23.31 4.91
C VAL A 167 16.26 -24.33 3.88
N MET A 168 16.54 -24.12 2.59
CA MET A 168 16.22 -25.09 1.54
C MET A 168 16.90 -26.43 1.79
N LYS A 169 18.17 -26.45 2.17
CA LYS A 169 18.88 -27.67 2.54
C LYS A 169 18.19 -28.38 3.70
N MET A 170 17.80 -27.65 4.75
CA MET A 170 17.05 -28.19 5.89
C MET A 170 15.71 -28.81 5.46
N VAL A 171 14.93 -28.11 4.63
CA VAL A 171 13.63 -28.60 4.12
C VAL A 171 13.82 -29.86 3.26
N ILE A 172 14.83 -29.88 2.38
CA ILE A 172 15.15 -31.04 1.53
C ILE A 172 15.55 -32.24 2.38
N THR A 173 16.38 -32.03 3.42
CA THR A 173 16.80 -33.10 4.33
C THR A 173 15.73 -33.53 5.33
N GLY A 174 14.76 -32.67 5.65
CA GLY A 174 13.70 -32.95 6.62
C GLY A 174 12.43 -33.56 6.00
N LEU A 175 12.19 -33.36 4.71
CA LEU A 175 11.01 -33.85 3.98
C LEU A 175 11.33 -34.97 2.97
N ASP A 176 12.56 -35.52 2.99
CA ASP A 176 13.04 -36.59 2.07
C ASP A 176 12.70 -36.33 0.59
N ILE A 177 12.80 -35.06 0.17
CA ILE A 177 12.40 -34.67 -1.18
C ILE A 177 13.47 -35.14 -2.20
N PRO A 178 13.10 -35.93 -3.23
CA PRO A 178 14.06 -36.47 -4.17
C PRO A 178 14.73 -35.37 -5.03
N PHE A 179 16.05 -35.47 -5.19
CA PHE A 179 16.91 -34.47 -5.84
C PHE A 179 16.45 -34.03 -7.24
N TYR A 180 15.78 -34.91 -8.00
CA TYR A 180 15.29 -34.60 -9.36
C TYR A 180 14.10 -33.61 -9.39
N SER A 181 13.40 -33.40 -8.27
CA SER A 181 12.32 -32.41 -8.15
C SER A 181 12.82 -31.00 -7.76
N LEU A 182 14.09 -30.89 -7.35
CA LEU A 182 14.72 -29.63 -6.93
C LEU A 182 14.66 -28.50 -7.96
N PRO A 183 14.85 -28.72 -9.27
CA PRO A 183 14.77 -27.63 -10.24
C PRO A 183 13.36 -27.02 -10.31
N GLY A 184 12.32 -27.85 -10.16
CA GLY A 184 10.92 -27.41 -10.13
C GLY A 184 10.60 -26.62 -8.87
N ILE A 185 11.02 -27.11 -7.71
CA ILE A 185 10.84 -26.44 -6.41
C ILE A 185 11.64 -25.14 -6.39
N LEU A 186 12.92 -25.15 -6.78
CA LEU A 186 13.75 -23.95 -6.87
C LEU A 186 13.13 -22.90 -7.79
N LYS A 187 12.56 -23.30 -8.93
CA LYS A 187 11.84 -22.38 -9.82
C LYS A 187 10.57 -21.81 -9.17
N TYR A 188 9.83 -22.62 -8.42
CA TYR A 188 8.61 -22.23 -7.71
C TYR A 188 8.93 -21.29 -6.52
N SER A 189 9.88 -21.68 -5.66
CA SER A 189 10.40 -20.86 -4.56
C SER A 189 11.03 -19.57 -5.08
N TRP A 190 11.81 -19.62 -6.17
CA TRP A 190 12.39 -18.43 -6.77
C TRP A 190 11.30 -17.49 -7.28
N ASN A 191 10.18 -17.97 -7.84
CA ASN A 191 9.06 -17.14 -8.23
C ASN A 191 8.32 -16.53 -7.02
N ILE A 192 8.07 -17.31 -5.96
CA ILE A 192 7.50 -16.83 -4.69
C ILE A 192 8.40 -15.75 -4.05
N LEU A 193 9.73 -15.86 -4.22
CA LEU A 193 10.72 -14.92 -3.65
C LEU A 193 11.11 -13.76 -4.57
N LYS A 194 10.79 -13.81 -5.87
CA LYS A 194 11.01 -12.70 -6.84
C LYS A 194 9.83 -11.75 -6.88
N ASP A 195 8.66 -12.22 -6.46
CA ASP A 195 7.54 -11.36 -6.10
C ASP A 195 7.90 -10.66 -4.78
N SER A 196 8.80 -9.68 -4.88
CA SER A 196 9.07 -8.65 -3.88
C SER A 196 7.88 -7.70 -3.76
N ASP A 197 6.68 -8.26 -3.71
CA ASP A 197 5.49 -7.56 -3.31
C ASP A 197 4.86 -8.34 -2.15
N PRO A 198 5.47 -8.27 -0.94
CA PRO A 198 4.85 -8.79 0.27
C PRO A 198 3.57 -8.04 0.64
N LEU A 199 3.20 -7.00 -0.13
CA LEU A 199 1.91 -6.30 -0.06
C LEU A 199 0.88 -6.84 -1.07
N SER A 200 1.17 -7.95 -1.79
CA SER A 200 0.24 -8.54 -2.77
C SER A 200 -0.30 -9.94 -2.42
N ILE A 201 0.08 -10.47 -1.25
CA ILE A 201 -0.46 -11.71 -0.70
C ILE A 201 -1.69 -11.35 0.14
N ALA A 202 -2.89 -11.59 -0.41
CA ALA A 202 -4.21 -11.63 0.26
C ALA A 202 -4.71 -10.29 0.88
N LEU A 203 -5.99 -9.88 0.91
CA LEU A 203 -7.19 -10.30 0.18
C LEU A 203 -8.35 -9.30 0.42
N SER A 204 -8.23 -8.00 0.17
CA SER A 204 -9.38 -7.09 0.42
C SER A 204 -10.68 -7.53 -0.31
N PRO A 205 -11.86 -7.64 0.37
CA PRO A 205 -13.04 -8.36 -0.12
C PRO A 205 -13.89 -7.52 -1.09
N GLY A 206 -13.30 -7.09 -2.19
CA GLY A 206 -13.89 -6.16 -3.14
C GLY A 206 -14.16 -6.80 -4.49
N LYS A 207 -15.37 -6.65 -5.04
CA LYS A 207 -15.73 -7.28 -6.34
C LYS A 207 -14.81 -6.74 -7.45
N TYR A 208 -14.57 -5.43 -7.45
CA TYR A 208 -13.74 -4.79 -8.48
C TYR A 208 -12.26 -5.02 -8.22
N ARG A 209 -11.78 -5.01 -6.97
CA ARG A 209 -10.41 -5.36 -6.63
C ARG A 209 -10.04 -6.78 -7.08
N LYS A 210 -10.91 -7.76 -6.83
CA LYS A 210 -10.72 -9.16 -7.28
C LYS A 210 -10.68 -9.26 -8.80
N ALA A 211 -11.59 -8.56 -9.50
CA ALA A 211 -11.60 -8.54 -10.96
C ALA A 211 -10.37 -7.84 -11.55
N PHE A 212 -9.96 -6.71 -10.98
CA PHE A 212 -8.79 -5.96 -11.39
C PHE A 212 -7.51 -6.80 -11.23
N LYS A 213 -7.33 -7.48 -10.10
CA LYS A 213 -6.19 -8.37 -9.88
C LYS A 213 -6.13 -9.51 -10.90
N LYS A 214 -7.25 -10.20 -11.14
CA LYS A 214 -7.34 -11.24 -12.18
C LYS A 214 -6.96 -10.71 -13.56
N PHE A 215 -7.41 -9.49 -13.89
CA PHE A 215 -7.03 -8.83 -15.13
C PHE A 215 -5.53 -8.54 -15.20
N CYS A 216 -4.95 -7.98 -14.12
CA CYS A 216 -3.53 -7.68 -14.03
C CYS A 216 -2.64 -8.92 -14.10
N GLU A 217 -3.08 -10.04 -13.52
CA GLU A 217 -2.39 -11.32 -13.61
C GLU A 217 -2.40 -11.87 -15.04
N ALA A 218 -3.55 -11.84 -15.71
CA ALA A 218 -3.69 -12.28 -17.10
C ALA A 218 -2.86 -11.42 -18.07
N HIS A 219 -2.77 -10.11 -17.84
CA HIS A 219 -2.12 -9.15 -18.75
C HIS A 219 -0.78 -8.60 -18.20
N ARG A 220 -0.15 -9.32 -17.26
CA ARG A 220 1.07 -8.88 -16.54
C ARG A 220 2.17 -8.36 -17.47
N ARG A 221 2.38 -9.04 -18.60
CA ARG A 221 3.41 -8.65 -19.60
C ARG A 221 3.03 -7.39 -20.36
N ALA A 222 1.76 -7.23 -20.73
CA ALA A 222 1.27 -6.06 -21.44
C ALA A 222 1.34 -4.81 -20.56
N ILE A 223 0.94 -4.93 -19.29
CA ILE A 223 1.06 -3.86 -18.29
C ILE A 223 2.53 -3.48 -18.08
N LYS A 224 3.41 -4.46 -17.85
CA LYS A 224 4.83 -4.20 -17.58
C LYS A 224 5.54 -3.47 -18.73
N HIS A 225 5.14 -3.74 -19.97
CA HIS A 225 5.72 -3.11 -21.16
C HIS A 225 4.88 -1.96 -21.71
N ASP A 226 3.86 -1.56 -20.98
CA ASP A 226 2.97 -0.45 -21.33
C ASP A 226 2.32 -0.58 -22.72
N LYS A 227 1.90 -1.81 -23.05
CA LYS A 227 1.36 -2.20 -24.37
C LYS A 227 -0.16 -2.36 -24.40
N LEU A 228 -0.86 -1.97 -23.34
CA LEU A 228 -2.32 -2.01 -23.33
C LEU A 228 -2.88 -0.98 -24.32
N CYS A 229 -3.82 -1.40 -25.17
CA CYS A 229 -4.49 -0.54 -26.13
C CYS A 229 -5.97 -0.94 -26.30
N GLY A 230 -6.77 -0.01 -26.82
CA GLY A 230 -8.20 -0.21 -27.12
C GLY A 230 -9.00 -0.74 -25.93
N ASP A 231 -9.81 -1.77 -26.16
CA ASP A 231 -10.69 -2.38 -25.16
C ASP A 231 -9.96 -2.86 -23.90
N GLU A 232 -8.73 -3.33 -24.01
CA GLU A 232 -7.95 -3.80 -22.86
C GLU A 232 -7.54 -2.65 -21.95
N LEU A 233 -7.15 -1.52 -22.54
CA LEU A 233 -6.83 -0.29 -21.83
C LEU A 233 -8.07 0.28 -21.13
N ALA A 234 -9.20 0.34 -21.84
CA ALA A 234 -10.47 0.79 -21.26
C ALA A 234 -10.91 -0.10 -20.09
N LYS A 235 -10.82 -1.43 -20.23
CA LYS A 235 -11.12 -2.37 -19.12
C LYS A 235 -10.18 -2.19 -17.94
N TYR A 236 -8.88 -2.01 -18.20
CA TYR A 236 -7.89 -1.75 -17.15
C TYR A 236 -8.22 -0.47 -16.37
N ALA A 237 -8.46 0.64 -17.07
CA ALA A 237 -8.82 1.92 -16.47
C ALA A 237 -10.13 1.82 -15.69
N PHE A 238 -11.16 1.19 -16.25
CA PHE A 238 -12.45 1.02 -15.58
C PHE A 238 -12.34 0.22 -14.28
N LEU A 239 -11.73 -0.96 -14.35
CA LEU A 239 -11.55 -1.83 -13.18
C LEU A 239 -10.66 -1.16 -12.13
N GLY A 240 -9.61 -0.45 -12.57
CA GLY A 240 -8.71 0.29 -11.71
C GLY A 240 -9.42 1.39 -10.94
N VAL A 241 -10.16 2.27 -11.62
CA VAL A 241 -10.94 3.36 -10.98
C VAL A 241 -11.95 2.80 -10.00
N LYS A 242 -12.66 1.71 -10.34
CA LYS A 242 -13.63 1.10 -9.44
C LYS A 242 -12.98 0.47 -8.21
N ALA A 243 -11.83 -0.19 -8.37
CA ALA A 243 -11.10 -0.82 -7.29
C ALA A 243 -10.45 0.22 -6.35
N MET A 244 -9.78 1.22 -6.93
CA MET A 244 -9.02 2.25 -6.20
C MET A 244 -9.83 3.50 -5.88
N GLY A 245 -11.10 3.58 -6.26
CA GLY A 245 -12.02 4.65 -5.91
C GLY A 245 -12.81 4.34 -4.64
N LYS A 246 -14.14 4.30 -4.78
CA LYS A 246 -15.07 4.16 -3.66
C LYS A 246 -14.89 2.86 -2.85
N GLU A 247 -14.49 1.77 -3.51
CA GLU A 247 -14.26 0.48 -2.84
C GLU A 247 -13.06 0.53 -1.89
N TYR A 248 -11.93 1.09 -2.34
CA TYR A 248 -10.76 1.33 -1.51
C TYR A 248 -11.04 2.36 -0.40
N PHE A 249 -11.71 3.47 -0.72
CA PHE A 249 -12.00 4.53 0.25
C PHE A 249 -12.73 4.00 1.50
N LYS A 250 -13.71 3.11 1.31
CA LYS A 250 -14.47 2.51 2.42
C LYS A 250 -13.65 1.59 3.31
N LYS A 251 -12.57 1.01 2.78
CA LYS A 251 -11.76 -0.03 3.41
C LYS A 251 -10.35 0.44 3.75
N ARG A 252 -10.09 1.73 3.63
CA ARG A 252 -8.80 2.28 4.00
C ARG A 252 -8.60 2.05 5.50
N PRO A 253 -7.44 1.50 5.91
CA PRO A 253 -7.18 1.23 7.32
C PRO A 253 -7.19 2.56 8.07
N LYS A 254 -7.78 2.53 9.26
CA LYS A 254 -7.88 3.70 10.14
C LYS A 254 -6.73 3.78 11.13
N SER A 255 -5.56 3.26 10.77
CA SER A 255 -4.37 3.34 11.63
C SER A 255 -3.98 4.81 11.84
N ARG A 256 -3.48 5.11 13.05
CA ARG A 256 -2.95 6.42 13.42
C ARG A 256 -1.63 6.71 12.71
N VAL A 257 -0.85 5.66 12.43
CA VAL A 257 0.45 5.77 11.77
C VAL A 257 0.37 5.17 10.37
N LYS A 258 0.67 5.98 9.36
CA LYS A 258 0.67 5.51 7.97
C LYS A 258 2.00 4.87 7.61
N SER A 259 1.93 3.68 7.01
CA SER A 259 3.10 2.99 6.44
C SER A 259 3.52 3.62 5.12
N CYS A 260 4.78 4.04 5.03
CA CYS A 260 5.33 4.64 3.80
C CYS A 260 5.39 3.66 2.63
N GLU A 261 5.67 2.40 2.91
CA GLU A 261 5.64 1.35 1.88
C GLU A 261 4.24 1.18 1.31
N ARG A 262 3.21 1.20 2.18
CA ARG A 262 1.81 1.13 1.75
C ARG A 262 1.40 2.37 0.96
N ILE A 263 1.78 3.56 1.43
CA ILE A 263 1.50 4.83 0.73
C ILE A 263 2.12 4.80 -0.67
N GLU A 264 3.40 4.44 -0.80
CA GLU A 264 4.08 4.37 -2.10
C GLU A 264 3.45 3.31 -3.02
N ALA A 265 3.04 2.17 -2.48
CA ALA A 265 2.33 1.14 -3.25
C ALA A 265 0.99 1.65 -3.80
N VAL A 266 0.20 2.32 -2.96
CA VAL A 266 -1.08 2.93 -3.35
C VAL A 266 -0.87 4.02 -4.39
N TYR A 267 0.09 4.93 -4.16
CA TYR A 267 0.44 5.96 -5.13
C TYR A 267 0.83 5.35 -6.47
N ARG A 268 1.75 4.38 -6.50
CA ARG A 268 2.20 3.74 -7.72
C ARG A 268 1.05 3.07 -8.49
N GLU A 269 0.14 2.41 -7.78
CA GLU A 269 -1.03 1.79 -8.40
C GLU A 269 -2.00 2.84 -8.98
N CYS A 270 -2.31 3.88 -8.21
CA CYS A 270 -3.15 4.99 -8.69
C CYS A 270 -2.49 5.72 -9.87
N SER A 271 -1.18 5.99 -9.85
CA SER A 271 -0.44 6.60 -10.95
C SER A 271 -0.51 5.77 -12.22
N GLN A 272 -0.40 4.45 -12.13
CA GLN A 272 -0.54 3.57 -13.30
C GLN A 272 -1.95 3.62 -13.89
N ILE A 273 -2.98 3.69 -13.05
CA ILE A 273 -4.37 3.84 -13.50
C ILE A 273 -4.58 5.24 -14.10
N MET A 274 -4.03 6.28 -13.47
CA MET A 274 -4.11 7.67 -13.96
C MET A 274 -3.42 7.83 -15.31
N ALA A 275 -2.24 7.25 -15.49
CA ALA A 275 -1.55 7.20 -16.78
C ALA A 275 -2.37 6.44 -17.85
N ALA A 276 -3.09 5.38 -17.45
CA ALA A 276 -4.00 4.69 -18.36
C ALA A 276 -5.22 5.56 -18.74
N LEU A 277 -5.75 6.35 -17.82
CA LEU A 277 -6.80 7.34 -18.11
C LEU A 277 -6.29 8.42 -19.09
N GLY A 278 -5.04 8.88 -18.93
CA GLY A 278 -4.42 9.84 -19.85
C GLY A 278 -4.31 9.32 -21.29
N LYS A 279 -4.27 8.00 -21.48
CA LYS A 279 -4.23 7.38 -22.81
C LYS A 279 -5.59 7.26 -23.50
N LEU A 280 -6.68 7.41 -22.75
CA LEU A 280 -8.03 7.40 -23.31
C LEU A 280 -8.31 8.73 -24.01
N THR A 281 -9.20 8.71 -24.99
CA THR A 281 -9.76 9.95 -25.53
C THR A 281 -10.80 10.54 -24.57
N PRO A 282 -11.09 11.85 -24.66
CA PRO A 282 -12.17 12.46 -23.88
C PRO A 282 -13.52 11.77 -24.11
N GLU A 283 -13.79 11.30 -25.32
CA GLU A 283 -15.04 10.60 -25.66
C GLU A 283 -15.12 9.22 -24.99
N GLU A 284 -14.04 8.43 -25.04
CA GLU A 284 -13.94 7.15 -24.34
C GLU A 284 -14.16 7.32 -22.83
N LEU A 285 -13.54 8.34 -22.24
CA LEU A 285 -13.70 8.64 -20.81
C LEU A 285 -15.16 8.94 -20.46
N VAL A 286 -15.83 9.80 -21.24
CA VAL A 286 -17.25 10.16 -21.02
C VAL A 286 -18.18 8.97 -21.22
N GLN A 287 -17.88 8.10 -22.19
CA GLN A 287 -18.65 6.88 -22.41
C GLN A 287 -18.54 5.92 -21.22
N MET A 288 -17.35 5.78 -20.64
CA MET A 288 -17.09 4.90 -19.49
C MET A 288 -17.61 5.48 -18.18
N PHE A 289 -17.47 6.80 -17.99
CA PHE A 289 -17.80 7.51 -16.77
C PHE A 289 -18.66 8.74 -17.08
N PRO A 290 -19.97 8.59 -17.28
CA PRO A 290 -20.82 9.71 -17.68
C PRO A 290 -20.78 10.88 -16.70
N ILE A 291 -20.81 12.10 -17.25
CA ILE A 291 -20.87 13.36 -16.50
C ILE A 291 -22.16 13.39 -15.67
N LYS A 292 -22.04 13.79 -14.41
CA LYS A 292 -23.20 13.99 -13.54
C LYS A 292 -24.08 15.15 -14.05
N LYS A 293 -25.38 14.89 -14.21
CA LYS A 293 -26.37 15.87 -14.71
C LYS A 293 -26.95 16.70 -13.57
N GLU A 294 -26.10 17.48 -12.92
CA GLU A 294 -26.52 18.53 -11.99
C GLU A 294 -26.36 19.87 -12.69
N TYR A 295 -27.33 20.78 -12.53
CA TYR A 295 -27.40 22.03 -13.29
C TYR A 295 -27.37 23.28 -12.39
N ASP A 296 -27.41 23.08 -11.08
CA ASP A 296 -27.59 24.15 -10.09
C ASP A 296 -26.25 24.62 -9.51
N GLY A 297 -25.15 24.43 -10.24
CA GLY A 297 -23.78 24.57 -9.72
C GLY A 297 -23.46 25.96 -9.23
N GLU A 298 -23.81 26.97 -10.02
CA GLU A 298 -23.62 28.39 -9.71
C GLU A 298 -24.26 28.80 -8.38
N ARG A 299 -25.45 28.25 -8.08
CA ARG A 299 -26.17 28.55 -6.83
C ARG A 299 -25.43 28.07 -5.59
N TRP A 300 -24.65 26.99 -5.70
CA TRP A 300 -24.00 26.33 -4.57
C TRP A 300 -22.47 26.42 -4.62
N GLY A 301 -21.90 27.12 -5.62
CA GLY A 301 -20.46 27.18 -5.83
C GLY A 301 -19.83 25.83 -6.14
N VAL A 302 -20.59 24.92 -6.76
CA VAL A 302 -20.15 23.56 -7.13
C VAL A 302 -20.07 23.43 -8.64
N LYS A 303 -19.22 22.51 -9.12
CA LYS A 303 -19.10 22.22 -10.55
C LYS A 303 -20.34 21.48 -11.02
N ASP A 304 -21.00 22.04 -12.02
CA ASP A 304 -22.17 21.44 -12.65
C ASP A 304 -21.84 20.80 -14.00
N TYR A 305 -22.87 20.25 -14.63
CA TYR A 305 -22.77 19.63 -15.95
C TYR A 305 -22.16 20.58 -17.00
N PHE A 306 -22.57 21.85 -17.03
CA PHE A 306 -22.08 22.81 -18.02
C PHE A 306 -20.61 23.12 -17.83
N TYR A 307 -20.17 23.28 -16.59
CA TYR A 307 -18.76 23.46 -16.24
C TYR A 307 -17.89 22.30 -16.73
N VAL A 308 -18.31 21.06 -16.45
CA VAL A 308 -17.57 19.87 -16.86
C VAL A 308 -17.56 19.72 -18.39
N ARG A 309 -18.68 20.02 -19.04
CA ARG A 309 -18.78 20.01 -20.51
C ARG A 309 -17.80 20.98 -21.15
N GLU A 310 -17.74 22.21 -20.64
CA GLU A 310 -16.79 23.22 -21.12
C GLU A 310 -15.34 22.76 -20.93
N ALA A 311 -15.02 22.10 -19.81
CA ALA A 311 -13.68 21.56 -19.58
C ALA A 311 -13.30 20.47 -20.60
N ILE A 312 -14.24 19.59 -20.95
CA ILE A 312 -14.04 18.53 -21.96
C ILE A 312 -13.92 19.10 -23.37
N GLU A 313 -14.72 20.12 -23.71
CA GLU A 313 -14.73 20.74 -25.04
C GLU A 313 -13.44 21.51 -25.37
N ARG A 314 -12.62 21.81 -24.35
CA ARG A 314 -11.26 22.36 -24.54
C ARG A 314 -10.25 21.31 -25.00
N LEU A 315 -10.56 20.02 -24.85
CA LEU A 315 -9.69 18.93 -25.28
C LEU A 315 -9.97 18.53 -26.73
N GLU A 316 -8.95 18.01 -27.41
CA GLU A 316 -9.13 17.46 -28.75
C GLU A 316 -9.83 16.08 -28.67
N PRO A 317 -10.99 15.88 -29.34
CA PRO A 317 -11.84 14.70 -29.12
C PRO A 317 -11.20 13.38 -29.57
N ASP A 318 -10.40 13.40 -30.64
CA ASP A 318 -9.76 12.20 -31.22
C ASP A 318 -8.35 11.94 -30.66
N LYS A 319 -7.86 12.77 -29.72
CA LYS A 319 -6.53 12.62 -29.14
C LYS A 319 -6.62 12.08 -27.71
N PRO A 320 -5.60 11.33 -27.26
CA PRO A 320 -5.46 10.99 -25.85
C PRO A 320 -5.44 12.24 -24.98
N ILE A 321 -6.03 12.15 -23.78
CA ILE A 321 -6.06 13.23 -22.78
C ILE A 321 -4.65 13.73 -22.45
N GLY A 322 -3.65 12.84 -22.41
CA GLY A 322 -2.25 13.18 -22.27
C GLY A 322 -1.52 12.34 -21.24
N THR A 323 -0.72 13.02 -20.40
CA THR A 323 0.07 12.37 -19.34
C THR A 323 -0.79 12.06 -18.10
N GLU A 324 -0.18 11.43 -17.10
CA GLU A 324 -0.78 11.28 -15.77
C GLU A 324 -1.24 12.63 -15.19
N MET A 325 -0.43 13.69 -15.34
CA MET A 325 -0.74 15.01 -14.79
C MET A 325 -1.87 15.70 -15.55
N ASP A 326 -1.95 15.51 -16.88
CA ASP A 326 -3.05 16.05 -17.68
C ASP A 326 -4.37 15.34 -17.36
N ALA A 327 -4.33 14.03 -17.13
CA ALA A 327 -5.48 13.28 -16.64
C ALA A 327 -5.91 13.74 -15.24
N ALA A 328 -4.96 13.95 -14.32
CA ALA A 328 -5.24 14.47 -12.99
C ALA A 328 -5.85 15.87 -13.02
N ASP A 329 -5.38 16.77 -13.90
CA ASP A 329 -5.94 18.11 -14.07
C ASP A 329 -7.36 18.06 -14.63
N LEU A 330 -7.64 17.17 -15.59
CA LEU A 330 -8.99 16.92 -16.08
C LEU A 330 -9.89 16.37 -14.97
N LEU A 331 -9.45 15.36 -14.21
CA LEU A 331 -10.23 14.77 -13.12
C LEU A 331 -10.51 15.77 -11.99
N TRP A 332 -9.64 16.77 -11.79
CA TRP A 332 -9.95 17.88 -10.89
C TRP A 332 -11.23 18.59 -11.35
N GLU A 333 -11.39 18.86 -12.64
CA GLU A 333 -12.56 19.54 -13.21
C GLU A 333 -13.77 18.62 -13.46
N TYR A 334 -13.57 17.32 -13.54
CA TYR A 334 -14.59 16.33 -13.88
C TYR A 334 -15.47 15.93 -12.69
N VAL A 335 -16.79 15.84 -12.91
CA VAL A 335 -17.75 15.40 -11.88
C VAL A 335 -18.39 14.07 -12.26
N ASN A 336 -17.92 13.01 -11.61
CA ASN A 336 -18.49 11.66 -11.61
C ASN A 336 -18.06 10.96 -10.32
N ASP A 337 -19.00 10.36 -9.58
CA ASP A 337 -18.72 9.79 -8.26
C ASP A 337 -17.52 8.83 -8.26
N ASP A 338 -17.40 7.93 -9.23
CA ASP A 338 -16.32 6.96 -9.27
C ASP A 338 -14.96 7.61 -9.52
N LEU A 339 -14.89 8.50 -10.52
CA LEU A 339 -13.69 9.26 -10.83
C LEU A 339 -13.31 10.21 -9.70
N THR A 340 -14.27 10.83 -9.03
CA THR A 340 -14.03 11.73 -7.90
C THR A 340 -13.42 10.98 -6.71
N PHE A 341 -13.98 9.82 -6.32
CA PHE A 341 -13.39 9.01 -5.24
C PHE A 341 -12.01 8.48 -5.60
N PHE A 342 -11.80 8.07 -6.85
CA PHE A 342 -10.48 7.64 -7.32
C PHE A 342 -9.47 8.80 -7.28
N PHE A 343 -9.86 9.97 -7.77
CA PHE A 343 -9.03 11.16 -7.78
C PHE A 343 -8.63 11.59 -6.37
N PHE A 344 -9.58 11.59 -5.42
CA PHE A 344 -9.27 11.87 -4.02
C PHE A 344 -8.29 10.86 -3.41
N ASN A 345 -8.41 9.57 -3.72
CA ASN A 345 -7.45 8.58 -3.24
C ASN A 345 -6.04 8.79 -3.85
N TRP A 346 -5.94 9.24 -5.09
CA TRP A 346 -4.64 9.62 -5.71
C TRP A 346 -4.06 10.87 -5.06
N MET A 347 -4.87 11.92 -4.84
CA MET A 347 -4.45 13.14 -4.14
C MET A 347 -3.98 12.84 -2.72
N ASP A 348 -4.78 12.09 -1.96
CA ASP A 348 -4.44 11.66 -0.60
C ASP A 348 -3.11 10.89 -0.57
N ALA A 349 -2.83 10.05 -1.58
CA ALA A 349 -1.58 9.31 -1.66
C ALA A 349 -0.38 10.23 -1.91
N ILE A 350 -0.53 11.25 -2.75
CA ILE A 350 0.51 12.25 -3.01
C ILE A 350 0.77 13.13 -1.78
N ASP A 351 -0.29 13.58 -1.12
CA ASP A 351 -0.19 14.36 0.11
C ASP A 351 0.45 13.51 1.22
N ASP A 352 0.08 12.22 1.33
CA ASP A 352 0.68 11.29 2.27
C ASP A 352 2.17 11.03 1.98
N LEU A 353 2.58 10.93 0.71
CA LEU A 353 4.00 10.83 0.32
C LEU A 353 4.79 12.06 0.77
N HIS A 354 4.22 13.25 0.57
CA HIS A 354 4.83 14.51 0.96
C HIS A 354 4.96 14.62 2.49
N LEU A 355 3.89 14.34 3.22
CA LEU A 355 3.79 14.54 4.67
C LEU A 355 4.50 13.46 5.48
N HIS A 356 4.41 12.19 5.07
CA HIS A 356 4.88 11.06 5.87
C HIS A 356 6.18 10.44 5.36
N CYS A 357 6.42 10.48 4.05
CA CYS A 357 7.55 9.79 3.42
C CYS A 357 8.63 10.74 2.90
N PHE A 358 8.46 12.05 3.13
CA PHE A 358 9.36 13.12 2.71
C PHE A 358 9.62 13.12 1.19
N GLU A 359 8.70 12.55 0.41
CA GLU A 359 8.78 12.53 -1.05
C GLU A 359 7.83 13.58 -1.62
N SER A 360 8.40 14.75 -1.91
CA SER A 360 7.60 15.91 -2.32
C SER A 360 7.48 16.07 -3.84
N SER A 361 8.15 15.22 -4.63
CA SER A 361 8.19 15.40 -6.09
C SER A 361 6.80 15.36 -6.73
N PRO A 362 5.98 14.32 -6.51
CA PRO A 362 4.66 14.24 -7.15
C PRO A 362 3.73 15.40 -6.72
N HIS A 363 3.75 15.72 -5.43
CA HIS A 363 3.00 16.84 -4.85
C HIS A 363 3.38 18.17 -5.50
N ASN A 364 4.67 18.46 -5.54
CA ASN A 364 5.16 19.72 -6.09
C ASN A 364 4.91 19.83 -7.60
N GLU A 365 5.06 18.73 -8.34
CA GLU A 365 4.79 18.69 -9.78
C GLU A 365 3.32 19.05 -10.06
N PHE A 366 2.39 18.34 -9.43
CA PHE A 366 0.96 18.56 -9.64
C PHE A 366 0.50 19.97 -9.26
N TYR A 367 0.79 20.42 -8.02
CA TYR A 367 0.29 21.71 -7.55
C TYR A 367 0.99 22.91 -8.20
N LYS A 368 2.28 22.78 -8.58
CA LYS A 368 3.01 23.86 -9.26
C LYS A 368 2.53 24.02 -10.69
N GLU A 369 2.43 22.93 -11.45
CA GLU A 369 1.91 22.99 -12.83
C GLU A 369 0.52 23.61 -12.87
N ARG A 370 -0.36 23.22 -11.95
CA ARG A 370 -1.71 23.78 -11.89
C ARG A 370 -1.74 25.26 -11.52
N LYS A 371 -0.86 25.71 -10.62
CA LYS A 371 -0.71 27.14 -10.29
C LYS A 371 -0.25 27.93 -11.51
N ASP A 372 0.73 27.40 -12.25
CA ASP A 372 1.24 28.05 -13.45
C ASP A 372 0.14 28.11 -14.53
N ARG A 373 -0.59 27.02 -14.79
CA ARG A 373 -1.74 26.98 -15.74
C ARG A 373 -2.84 28.00 -15.37
N LYS A 374 -3.20 28.12 -14.09
CA LYS A 374 -4.16 29.14 -13.63
C LYS A 374 -3.66 30.57 -13.85
N GLN A 375 -2.38 30.84 -13.59
CA GLN A 375 -1.80 32.15 -13.86
C GLN A 375 -1.76 32.48 -15.36
N TYR A 376 -1.49 31.49 -16.22
CA TYR A 376 -1.60 31.66 -17.67
C TYR A 376 -3.04 31.95 -18.11
N LYS A 377 -4.04 31.28 -17.53
CA LYS A 377 -5.46 31.52 -17.83
C LYS A 377 -5.88 32.96 -17.49
N ILE A 378 -5.51 33.44 -16.29
CA ILE A 378 -5.79 34.83 -15.87
C ILE A 378 -5.12 35.83 -16.83
N LYS A 379 -3.89 35.59 -17.27
CA LYS A 379 -3.20 36.47 -18.22
C LYS A 379 -3.84 36.49 -19.62
N MET A 380 -4.39 35.37 -20.07
CA MET A 380 -5.09 35.30 -21.35
C MET A 380 -6.43 36.04 -21.30
N GLU A 381 -7.19 35.89 -20.21
CA GLU A 381 -8.46 36.61 -20.01
C GLU A 381 -8.26 38.13 -19.91
N VAL A 382 -7.19 38.58 -19.21
CA VAL A 382 -6.83 40.01 -19.13
C VAL A 382 -6.40 40.59 -20.49
N ASN A 383 -5.80 39.79 -21.37
CA ASN A 383 -5.37 40.23 -22.70
C ASN A 383 -6.48 40.19 -23.76
N THR A 384 -7.63 39.59 -23.47
CA THR A 384 -8.80 39.56 -24.38
C THR A 384 -9.81 40.68 -24.09
N ASP A 385 -9.62 41.43 -22.99
CA ASP A 385 -10.43 42.57 -22.59
C ASP A 385 -9.81 43.93 -22.97
N GLU A 386 -8.70 43.93 -23.73
CA GLU A 386 -8.12 45.09 -24.46
C GLU A 386 -8.40 45.00 -25.96
#